data_AF-A0A7C4BR77-F1
#
_entry.id   AF-A0A7C4BR77-F1
#
_cell.length_a   1.000
_cell.length_b   1.000
_cell.length_c   1.000
_cell.angle_alpha   90.00
_cell.angle_beta   90.00
_cell.angle_gamma   90.00
#
_symmetry.space_group_name_H-M   'P 1'
#
loop_
_entity.id
_entity.type
_entity.pdbx_description
1 polymer ?
#
loop_
_entity_poly.entity_id
_entity_poly.type
_entity_poly.pdbx_seq_one_letter_code
_entity_poly.pdbx_strand_id
1 'polypeptide(L)'
;MKQLIIMVFIIVISCQSIYAQETLEFLRDYDKDTIYLYNNYLGKWYVKDGQILPIGRFGKNLQKEIMASKFSVEEMEKARYYAKVATITGFSAGLIGFTRVILEIFDVEYPHRREAYISMIASGVVLSIVSKGFYESSVGAMNRAVWIYNRDVLSGRLSK
;
A
#
# COMPACT_ATOMS: atom_id res chain seq x y z
N MET A 1 -29.18 -20.98 49.59
CA MET A 1 -28.75 -19.67 49.01
C MET A 1 -27.26 -19.61 48.69
N LYS A 2 -26.33 -19.82 49.64
CA LYS A 2 -24.87 -19.74 49.38
C LYS A 2 -24.37 -20.64 48.23
N GLN A 3 -24.82 -21.89 48.15
CA GLN A 3 -24.42 -22.81 47.08
C GLN A 3 -24.92 -22.39 45.69
N LEU A 4 -26.11 -21.80 45.60
CA LEU A 4 -26.69 -21.31 44.35
C LEU A 4 -25.87 -20.13 43.79
N ILE A 5 -25.45 -19.21 44.67
CA ILE A 5 -24.63 -18.05 44.30
C ILE A 5 -23.25 -18.48 43.78
N ILE A 6 -22.63 -19.47 44.42
CA ILE A 6 -21.33 -20.03 43.97
C ILE A 6 -21.47 -20.69 42.60
N MET A 7 -22.54 -21.45 42.35
CA MET A 7 -22.80 -22.08 41.05
C MET A 7 -22.98 -21.05 39.93
N VAL A 8 -23.75 -19.98 40.18
CA VAL A 8 -23.94 -18.90 39.21
C VAL A 8 -22.61 -18.21 38.90
N PHE A 9 -21.76 -17.98 39.91
CA PHE A 9 -20.45 -17.37 39.71
C PHE A 9 -19.52 -18.23 38.83
N ILE A 10 -19.50 -19.55 39.05
CA ILE A 10 -18.69 -20.48 38.24
C ILE A 10 -19.18 -20.49 36.78
N ILE A 11 -20.49 -20.51 36.55
CA ILE A 11 -21.07 -20.49 35.19
C ILE A 11 -20.69 -19.20 34.46
N VAL A 12 -20.80 -18.05 35.13
CA VAL A 12 -20.45 -16.75 34.53
C VAL A 12 -18.96 -16.68 34.19
N ILE A 13 -18.07 -17.13 35.07
CA ILE A 13 -16.63 -17.16 34.80
C ILE A 13 -16.29 -18.08 33.63
N SER A 14 -16.86 -19.29 33.59
CA SER A 14 -16.63 -20.25 32.50
C SER A 14 -17.14 -19.72 31.15
N CYS A 15 -18.28 -19.02 31.15
CA CYS A 15 -18.84 -18.43 29.93
C CYS A 15 -17.97 -17.27 29.42
N GLN A 16 -17.43 -16.46 30.33
CA GLN A 16 -16.48 -15.39 29.97
C GLN A 16 -15.15 -15.95 29.43
N SER A 17 -14.62 -17.04 30.00
CA SER A 17 -13.39 -17.65 29.50
C SER A 17 -13.54 -18.26 28.11
N ILE A 18 -14.69 -18.89 27.82
CA ILE A 18 -14.98 -19.44 26.50
C ILE A 18 -15.10 -18.31 25.46
N TYR A 19 -15.87 -17.26 25.78
CA TYR A 19 -16.03 -16.12 24.89
C TYR A 19 -14.71 -15.40 24.60
N ALA A 20 -13.85 -15.24 25.62
CA ALA A 20 -12.52 -14.66 25.45
C ALA A 20 -11.64 -15.53 24.55
N GLN A 21 -11.71 -16.86 24.69
CA GLN A 21 -10.91 -17.79 23.89
C GLN A 21 -11.37 -17.82 22.43
N GLU A 22 -12.67 -17.88 22.15
CA GLU A 22 -13.23 -17.79 20.79
C GLU A 22 -12.84 -16.47 20.12
N THR A 23 -12.89 -15.36 20.87
CA THR A 23 -12.49 -14.05 20.35
C THR A 23 -11.00 -14.00 19.99
N LEU A 24 -10.14 -14.63 20.80
CA LEU A 24 -8.70 -14.65 20.57
C LEU A 24 -8.32 -15.54 19.38
N GLU A 25 -9.01 -16.68 19.23
CA GLU A 25 -8.86 -17.55 18.06
C GLU A 25 -9.33 -16.86 16.78
N PHE A 26 -10.47 -16.17 16.81
CA PHE A 26 -10.97 -15.38 15.69
C PHE A 26 -9.98 -14.30 15.25
N LEU A 27 -9.42 -13.53 16.20
CA LEU A 27 -8.44 -12.50 15.89
C LEU A 27 -7.15 -13.08 15.30
N ARG A 28 -6.71 -14.23 15.80
CA ARG A 28 -5.53 -14.92 15.25
C ARG A 28 -5.78 -15.39 13.82
N ASP A 29 -6.94 -15.98 13.55
CA ASP A 29 -7.30 -16.45 12.21
C ASP A 29 -7.50 -15.27 11.25
N TYR A 30 -8.08 -14.16 11.74
CA TYR A 30 -8.17 -12.91 11.00
C TYR A 30 -6.79 -12.38 10.59
N ASP A 31 -5.83 -12.27 11.51
CA ASP A 31 -4.49 -11.76 11.23
C ASP A 31 -3.69 -12.67 10.30
N LYS A 32 -3.96 -13.97 10.35
CA LYS A 32 -3.33 -14.98 9.49
C LYS A 32 -3.80 -14.86 8.03
N ASP A 33 -5.09 -14.61 7.82
CA ASP A 33 -5.70 -14.65 6.49
C ASP A 33 -5.82 -13.27 5.83
N THR A 34 -5.83 -12.19 6.62
CA THR A 34 -5.95 -10.82 6.09
C THR A 34 -4.60 -10.13 5.93
N ILE A 35 -4.61 -9.05 5.16
CA ILE A 35 -3.42 -8.24 4.85
C ILE A 35 -3.72 -6.78 5.14
N TYR A 36 -2.75 -6.01 5.63
CA TYR A 36 -2.84 -4.55 5.63
C TYR A 36 -1.57 -3.91 5.10
N LEU A 37 -1.69 -2.71 4.54
CA LEU A 37 -0.54 -1.95 4.05
C LEU A 37 0.14 -1.24 5.22
N TYR A 38 1.45 -1.37 5.31
CA TYR A 38 2.28 -0.70 6.29
C TYR A 38 3.33 0.14 5.57
N ASN A 39 3.31 1.45 5.78
CA ASN A 39 4.29 2.35 5.20
C ASN A 39 5.10 2.98 6.33
N ASN A 40 6.42 3.01 6.16
CA ASN A 40 7.32 3.72 7.05
C ASN A 40 8.35 4.52 6.22
N TYR A 41 9.25 5.21 6.90
CA TYR A 41 10.31 5.99 6.25
C TYR A 41 11.28 5.14 5.41
N LEU A 42 11.39 3.84 5.70
CA LEU A 42 12.25 2.89 4.98
C LEU A 42 11.60 2.34 3.70
N GLY A 43 10.28 2.50 3.54
CA GLY A 43 9.60 2.10 2.33
C GLY A 43 8.17 1.61 2.54
N LYS A 44 7.68 0.89 1.53
CA LYS A 44 6.33 0.34 1.50
C LYS A 44 6.33 -1.16 1.75
N TRP A 45 5.54 -1.58 2.71
CA TRP A 45 5.44 -2.94 3.21
C TRP A 45 3.98 -3.34 3.32
N TYR A 46 3.73 -4.63 3.51
CA TYR A 46 2.44 -5.14 3.94
C TYR A 46 2.66 -6.08 5.11
N VAL A 47 1.62 -6.27 5.91
CA VAL A 47 1.65 -7.19 7.05
C VAL A 47 0.66 -8.31 6.81
N LYS A 48 1.11 -9.53 7.10
CA LYS A 48 0.32 -10.76 7.06
C LYS A 48 0.88 -11.71 8.12
N ASP A 49 0.02 -12.35 8.91
CA ASP A 49 0.43 -13.27 9.98
C ASP A 49 1.47 -12.64 10.94
N GLY A 50 1.26 -11.35 11.27
CA GLY A 50 2.18 -10.57 12.12
C GLY A 50 3.54 -10.22 11.50
N GLN A 51 3.83 -10.64 10.26
CA GLN A 51 5.11 -10.41 9.60
C GLN A 51 5.07 -9.19 8.69
N ILE A 52 6.08 -8.33 8.79
CA ILE A 52 6.26 -7.19 7.87
C ILE A 52 7.02 -7.67 6.63
N LEU A 53 6.36 -7.63 5.48
CA LEU A 53 6.85 -8.16 4.21
C LEU A 53 6.96 -7.05 3.16
N PRO A 54 7.99 -7.08 2.28
CA PRO A 54 8.16 -6.07 1.27
C PRO A 54 7.09 -6.21 0.19
N ILE A 55 6.42 -5.10 -0.17
CA ILE A 55 5.46 -5.05 -1.29
C ILE A 55 6.09 -5.52 -2.61
N GLY A 56 7.40 -5.33 -2.75
CA GLY A 56 8.17 -5.66 -3.94
C GLY A 56 8.02 -4.61 -5.04
N ARG A 57 8.85 -4.73 -6.09
CA ARG A 57 8.88 -3.77 -7.19
C ARG A 57 7.51 -3.68 -7.86
N PHE A 58 6.91 -2.48 -7.82
CA PHE A 58 5.55 -2.20 -8.31
C PHE A 58 4.47 -3.15 -7.75
N GLY A 59 4.64 -3.67 -6.53
CA GLY A 59 3.61 -4.52 -5.92
C GLY A 59 3.67 -6.00 -6.24
N LYS A 60 4.76 -6.48 -6.86
CA LYS A 60 4.86 -7.88 -7.32
C LYS A 60 4.65 -8.92 -6.20
N ASN A 61 5.14 -8.66 -4.99
CA ASN A 61 5.00 -9.64 -3.90
C ASN A 61 3.59 -9.61 -3.34
N LEU A 62 3.04 -8.41 -3.09
CA LEU A 62 1.65 -8.24 -2.65
C LEU A 62 0.67 -8.87 -3.64
N GLN A 63 0.89 -8.71 -4.95
CA GLN A 63 0.06 -9.31 -5.99
C GLN A 63 0.00 -10.83 -5.90
N LYS A 64 1.10 -11.50 -5.49
CA LYS A 64 1.11 -12.96 -5.30
C LYS A 64 0.22 -13.36 -4.14
N GLU A 65 0.22 -12.61 -3.05
CA GLU A 65 -0.59 -12.91 -1.87
C GLU A 65 -2.09 -12.79 -2.16
N ILE A 66 -2.47 -11.79 -2.94
CA ILE A 66 -3.88 -11.50 -3.26
C ILE A 66 -4.40 -12.21 -4.51
N MET A 67 -3.58 -13.07 -5.13
CA MET A 67 -3.87 -13.64 -6.46
C MET A 67 -5.13 -14.48 -6.52
N ALA A 68 -5.59 -14.99 -5.37
CA ALA A 68 -6.82 -15.76 -5.26
C ALA A 68 -8.09 -14.92 -5.52
N SER A 69 -8.04 -13.60 -5.28
CA SER A 69 -9.18 -12.71 -5.57
C SER A 69 -8.99 -12.03 -6.93
N LYS A 70 -9.82 -12.43 -7.90
CA LYS A 70 -9.83 -11.83 -9.25
C LYS A 70 -9.96 -10.30 -9.21
N PHE A 71 -10.93 -9.79 -8.45
CA PHE A 71 -11.18 -8.34 -8.37
C PHE A 71 -10.06 -7.59 -7.65
N SER A 72 -9.41 -8.22 -6.66
CA SER A 72 -8.23 -7.66 -6.02
C SER A 72 -7.07 -7.53 -7.02
N VAL A 73 -6.84 -8.56 -7.84
CA VAL A 73 -5.81 -8.55 -8.88
C VAL A 73 -6.06 -7.44 -9.91
N GLU A 74 -7.31 -7.22 -10.35
CA GLU A 74 -7.65 -6.14 -11.28
C GLU A 74 -7.29 -4.74 -10.72
N GLU A 75 -7.59 -4.46 -9.45
CA GLU A 75 -7.16 -3.22 -8.80
C GLU A 75 -5.64 -3.14 -8.64
N MET A 76 -4.98 -4.27 -8.39
CA MET A 76 -3.53 -4.32 -8.28
C MET A 76 -2.82 -4.04 -9.61
N GLU A 77 -3.41 -4.47 -10.73
CA GLU A 77 -2.90 -4.16 -12.07
C GLU A 77 -3.01 -2.67 -12.38
N LYS A 78 -4.13 -2.02 -12.01
CA LYS A 78 -4.27 -0.55 -12.07
C LYS A 78 -3.20 0.13 -11.22
N ALA A 79 -3.02 -0.33 -9.98
CA ALA A 79 -2.00 0.20 -9.08
C ALA A 79 -0.59 0.10 -9.68
N ARG A 80 -0.27 -1.03 -10.33
CA ARG A 80 1.01 -1.27 -11.00
C ARG A 80 1.20 -0.38 -12.22
N TYR A 81 0.16 -0.19 -13.02
CA TYR A 81 0.18 0.73 -14.16
C TYR A 81 0.50 2.16 -13.68
N TYR A 82 -0.25 2.67 -12.71
CA TYR A 82 -0.03 4.01 -12.16
C TYR A 82 1.36 4.17 -11.54
N ALA A 83 1.86 3.15 -10.82
CA ALA A 83 3.21 3.19 -10.24
C ALA A 83 4.31 3.31 -11.31
N LYS A 84 4.16 2.59 -12.43
CA LYS A 84 5.10 2.67 -13.56
C LYS A 84 5.08 4.05 -14.19
N VAL A 85 3.89 4.58 -14.49
CA VAL A 85 3.75 5.92 -15.07
C VAL A 85 4.34 6.98 -14.14
N ALA A 86 4.03 6.94 -12.84
CA ALA A 86 4.60 7.83 -11.84
C ALA A 86 6.13 7.78 -11.80
N THR A 87 6.71 6.58 -11.89
CA THR A 87 8.16 6.39 -11.88
C THR A 87 8.79 6.99 -13.14
N ILE A 88 8.20 6.76 -14.32
CA ILE A 88 8.70 7.29 -15.59
C ILE A 88 8.64 8.82 -15.59
N THR A 89 7.49 9.40 -15.25
CA THR A 89 7.32 10.87 -15.23
C THR A 89 8.19 11.53 -14.18
N GLY A 90 8.33 10.92 -13.00
CA GLY A 90 9.21 11.39 -11.94
C GLY A 90 10.69 11.34 -12.33
N PHE A 91 11.11 10.26 -12.99
CA PHE A 91 12.48 10.15 -13.51
C PHE A 91 12.76 11.19 -14.59
N SER A 92 11.83 11.41 -15.52
CA SER A 92 11.94 12.45 -16.54
C SER A 92 12.03 13.86 -15.93
N ALA A 93 11.24 14.15 -14.88
CA ALA A 93 11.35 15.42 -14.15
C ALA A 93 12.73 15.59 -13.50
N GLY A 94 13.26 14.52 -12.89
CA GLY A 94 14.61 14.49 -12.33
C GLY A 94 15.71 14.73 -13.35
N LEU A 95 15.61 14.12 -14.54
CA LEU A 95 16.56 14.34 -15.64
C LEU A 95 16.58 15.78 -16.13
N ILE A 96 15.41 16.44 -16.20
CA ILE A 96 15.33 17.87 -16.57
C ILE A 96 16.02 18.72 -15.51
N GLY A 97 15.76 18.45 -14.22
CA GLY A 97 16.42 19.15 -13.11
C GLY A 97 17.94 18.95 -13.12
N PHE A 98 18.40 17.71 -13.33
CA PHE A 98 19.83 17.40 -13.40
C PHE A 98 20.52 18.04 -14.58
N THR A 99 19.89 18.02 -15.77
CA THR A 99 20.40 18.72 -16.96
C THR A 99 20.58 20.21 -16.68
N ARG A 100 19.64 20.84 -15.96
CA ARG A 100 19.78 22.25 -15.57
C ARG A 100 21.02 22.47 -14.68
N VAL A 101 21.22 21.64 -13.65
CA VAL A 101 22.39 21.74 -12.76
C VAL A 101 23.69 21.63 -13.54
N ILE A 102 23.77 20.70 -14.50
CA ILE A 102 24.93 20.56 -15.38
C ILE A 102 25.15 21.85 -16.19
N LEU A 103 24.10 22.38 -16.84
CA LEU A 103 24.22 23.60 -17.64
C LEU A 103 24.62 24.82 -16.80
N GLU A 104 24.25 24.88 -15.52
CA GLU A 104 24.71 25.91 -14.58
C GLU A 104 26.20 25.72 -14.20
N ILE A 105 26.66 24.48 -13.96
CA ILE A 105 28.06 24.18 -13.59
C ILE A 105 29.04 24.47 -14.74
N PHE A 106 28.68 24.14 -15.97
CA PHE A 106 29.55 24.33 -17.14
C PHE A 106 29.50 25.75 -17.73
N ASP A 107 28.76 26.66 -17.09
CA ASP A 107 28.53 28.06 -17.50
C ASP A 107 28.35 28.23 -19.02
N VAL A 108 27.52 27.37 -19.60
CA VAL A 108 27.28 27.39 -21.04
C VAL A 108 26.45 28.63 -21.38
N GLU A 109 27.10 29.63 -21.98
CA GLU A 109 26.41 30.80 -22.53
C GLU A 109 25.77 30.44 -23.88
N TYR A 110 24.46 30.64 -23.99
CA TYR A 110 23.74 30.51 -25.24
C TYR A 110 22.64 31.59 -25.34
N PRO A 111 22.23 32.00 -26.56
CA PRO A 111 21.46 33.22 -26.79
C PRO A 111 20.08 33.25 -26.10
N HIS A 112 19.55 32.09 -25.72
CA HIS A 112 18.22 31.91 -25.13
C HIS A 112 18.25 31.23 -23.75
N ARG A 113 19.35 31.39 -22.98
CA ARG A 113 19.56 30.73 -21.67
C ARG A 113 18.39 30.85 -20.71
N ARG A 114 17.85 32.06 -20.58
CA ARG A 114 16.71 32.33 -19.69
C ARG A 114 15.43 31.61 -20.13
N GLU A 115 15.12 31.62 -21.41
CA GLU A 115 13.89 31.03 -21.97
C GLU A 115 13.91 29.50 -21.86
N ALA A 116 15.07 28.90 -22.14
CA ALA A 116 15.29 27.47 -21.97
C ALA A 116 15.16 27.05 -20.49
N TYR A 117 15.73 27.81 -19.55
CA TYR A 117 15.58 27.51 -18.12
C TYR A 117 14.14 27.62 -17.63
N ILE A 118 13.39 28.65 -18.06
CA ILE A 118 11.96 28.77 -17.74
C ILE A 118 11.19 27.55 -18.26
N SER A 119 11.47 27.12 -19.49
CA SER A 119 10.85 25.95 -20.11
C SER A 119 11.19 24.66 -19.38
N MET A 120 12.44 24.48 -18.95
CA MET A 120 12.88 23.33 -18.16
C MET A 120 12.23 23.31 -16.77
N ILE A 121 12.14 24.44 -16.09
CA ILE A 121 11.46 24.54 -14.78
C ILE A 121 9.99 24.20 -14.94
N ALA A 122 9.29 24.82 -15.89
CA ALA A 122 7.88 24.58 -16.14
C ALA A 122 7.61 23.10 -16.44
N SER A 123 8.39 22.50 -17.34
CA SER A 123 8.27 21.08 -17.70
C SER A 123 8.57 20.17 -16.52
N GLY A 124 9.62 20.45 -15.74
CA GLY A 124 9.98 19.68 -14.55
C GLY A 124 8.90 19.72 -13.48
N VAL A 125 8.30 20.89 -13.23
CA VAL A 125 7.19 21.06 -12.29
C VAL A 125 5.96 20.28 -12.75
N VAL A 126 5.56 20.44 -14.02
CA VAL A 126 4.40 19.73 -14.59
C VAL A 126 4.58 18.22 -14.47
N LEU A 127 5.74 17.68 -14.87
CA LEU A 127 6.01 16.25 -14.78
C LEU A 127 6.04 15.76 -13.32
N SER A 128 6.54 16.57 -12.38
CA SER A 128 6.52 16.23 -10.96
C SER A 128 5.11 16.15 -10.39
N ILE A 129 4.23 17.10 -10.76
CA ILE A 129 2.82 17.09 -10.36
C ILE A 129 2.11 15.85 -10.94
N VAL A 130 2.31 15.57 -12.22
CA VAL A 130 1.76 14.39 -12.88
C VAL A 130 2.27 13.10 -12.21
N SER A 131 3.57 13.01 -11.93
CA SER A 131 4.17 11.89 -11.21
C SER A 131 3.51 11.67 -9.85
N LYS A 132 3.34 12.74 -9.07
CA LYS A 132 2.65 12.69 -7.77
C LYS A 132 1.20 12.20 -7.89
N GLY A 133 0.44 12.72 -8.85
CA GLY A 133 -0.95 12.29 -9.07
C GLY A 133 -1.08 10.80 -9.41
N PHE A 134 -0.20 10.29 -10.27
CA PHE A 134 -0.16 8.86 -10.56
C PHE A 134 0.33 8.03 -9.36
N TYR A 135 1.25 8.55 -8.56
CA TYR A 135 1.69 7.87 -7.35
C TYR A 135 0.55 7.71 -6.33
N GLU A 136 -0.22 8.78 -6.08
CA GLU A 136 -1.39 8.73 -5.20
C GLU A 136 -2.47 7.77 -5.73
N SER A 137 -2.72 7.80 -7.04
CA SER A 137 -3.62 6.87 -7.71
C SER A 137 -3.18 5.41 -7.54
N SER A 138 -1.87 5.15 -7.62
CA SER A 138 -1.29 3.84 -7.35
C SER A 138 -1.54 3.37 -5.92
N VAL A 139 -1.31 4.24 -4.93
CA VAL A 139 -1.56 3.93 -3.51
C VAL A 139 -3.05 3.68 -3.27
N GLY A 140 -3.94 4.48 -3.85
CA GLY A 140 -5.38 4.31 -3.73
C GLY A 140 -5.87 2.98 -4.32
N ALA A 141 -5.41 2.62 -5.52
CA ALA A 141 -5.74 1.34 -6.14
C ALA A 141 -5.19 0.14 -5.34
N MET A 142 -3.98 0.26 -4.78
CA MET A 142 -3.38 -0.78 -3.94
C MET A 142 -4.15 -1.00 -2.64
N ASN A 143 -4.59 0.08 -1.98
CA ASN A 143 -5.46 -0.02 -0.80
C ASN A 143 -6.79 -0.71 -1.14
N ARG A 144 -7.41 -0.36 -2.28
CA ARG A 144 -8.63 -1.04 -2.73
C ARG A 144 -8.41 -2.51 -3.01
N ALA A 145 -7.29 -2.88 -3.66
CA ALA A 145 -6.95 -4.28 -3.89
C ALA A 145 -6.89 -5.07 -2.58
N VAL A 146 -6.18 -4.56 -1.57
CA VAL A 146 -6.09 -5.20 -0.24
C VAL A 146 -7.45 -5.27 0.44
N TRP A 147 -8.24 -4.20 0.41
CA TRP A 147 -9.58 -4.20 0.99
C TRP A 147 -10.50 -5.24 0.34
N ILE A 148 -10.51 -5.32 -1.00
CA ILE A 148 -11.29 -6.32 -1.75
C ILE A 148 -10.86 -7.73 -1.36
N TYR A 149 -9.55 -7.98 -1.28
CA TYR A 149 -9.01 -9.27 -0.87
C TYR A 149 -9.50 -9.67 0.53
N ASN A 150 -9.31 -8.79 1.53
CA ASN A 150 -9.75 -9.06 2.90
C ASN A 150 -11.26 -9.27 2.97
N ARG A 151 -12.05 -8.48 2.24
CA ARG A 151 -13.50 -8.68 2.15
C ARG A 151 -13.84 -10.06 1.58
N ASP A 152 -13.15 -10.49 0.53
CA ASP A 152 -13.40 -11.78 -0.12
C ASP A 152 -12.95 -12.96 0.78
N VAL A 153 -11.87 -12.81 1.56
CA VAL A 153 -11.45 -13.75 2.62
C VAL A 153 -12.54 -13.87 3.69
N LEU A 154 -12.95 -12.74 4.29
CA LEU A 154 -13.88 -12.72 5.42
C LEU A 154 -15.30 -13.15 5.04
N SER A 155 -15.69 -12.94 3.79
CA SER A 155 -16.99 -13.41 3.27
C SER A 155 -16.99 -14.89 2.88
N GLY A 156 -15.87 -15.60 3.02
CA GLY A 156 -15.72 -17.01 2.67
C GLY A 156 -15.68 -17.26 1.15
N ARG A 157 -15.66 -16.22 0.32
CA ARG A 157 -15.58 -16.35 -1.15
C ARG A 157 -14.26 -16.95 -1.64
N LEU A 158 -13.21 -16.82 -0.82
CA LEU A 158 -11.89 -17.40 -1.05
C LEU A 158 -11.61 -18.62 -0.17
N SER A 159 -12.62 -19.15 0.53
CA SER A 159 -12.43 -20.34 1.35
C SER A 159 -11.92 -21.50 0.48
N LYS A 160 -10.87 -22.16 1.00
CA LYS A 160 -10.07 -23.20 0.34
C LYS A 160 -10.88 -24.42 -0.06
#